data_AF-A0A2D6BQB2-F1
#
_entry.id   AF-A0A2D6BQB2-F1
#
_cell.length_a   1.000
_cell.length_b   1.000
_cell.length_c   1.000
_cell.angle_alpha   90.00
_cell.angle_beta   90.00
_cell.angle_gamma   90.00
#
_symmetry.space_group_name_H-M   'P 1'
#
loop_
_entity.id
_entity.type
_entity.pdbx_description
1 polymer ?
#
loop_
_entity_poly.entity_id
_entity_poly.type
_entity_poly.pdbx_seq_one_letter_code
_entity_poly.pdbx_strand_id
1 'polypeptide(L)' 'ADDLLLPGYEYHFLDDSEDPPEFVSQIPAGFAGESSEVDASRADASPWLDQVPVIRAFRRQVLAKAR' A
#
# COMPACT_ATOMS: atom_id res chain seq x y z
N ALA A 1 1.44 -10.80 17.58
CA ALA A 1 0.08 -10.95 17.05
C ALA A 1 0.02 -10.10 15.79
N ASP A 2 0.79 -10.43 14.76
CA ASP A 2 1.26 -9.38 13.84
C ASP A 2 1.21 -9.82 12.38
N ASP A 3 0.74 -8.89 11.56
CA ASP A 3 0.66 -8.83 10.10
C ASP A 3 -0.42 -9.67 9.39
N LEU A 4 -1.67 -9.51 9.80
CA LEU A 4 -2.83 -9.81 8.96
C LEU A 4 -3.54 -8.52 8.55
N LEU A 5 -3.02 -7.81 7.56
CA LEU A 5 -3.79 -6.84 6.78
C LEU A 5 -3.49 -7.07 5.30
N LEU A 6 -4.32 -7.92 4.69
CA LEU A 6 -4.51 -7.94 3.24
C LEU A 6 -6.01 -8.15 2.92
N PRO A 7 -6.89 -7.16 3.16
CA PRO A 7 -8.09 -7.02 2.35
C PRO A 7 -7.83 -5.94 1.28
N GLY A 8 -8.45 -6.04 0.10
CA GLY A 8 -8.22 -5.15 -1.06
C GLY A 8 -8.51 -3.65 -0.86
N TYR A 9 -8.62 -3.15 0.37
CA TYR A 9 -8.78 -1.73 0.69
C TYR A 9 -7.93 -1.34 1.90
N GLU A 10 -7.06 -0.34 1.71
CA GLU A 10 -6.12 0.17 2.73
C GLU A 10 -6.46 1.62 3.12
N TYR A 11 -5.96 2.07 4.27
CA TYR A 11 -6.32 3.37 4.84
C TYR A 11 -5.47 4.53 4.31
N HIS A 12 -6.13 5.68 4.24
CA HIS A 12 -5.56 7.00 4.10
C HIS A 12 -5.94 7.83 5.32
N PHE A 13 -4.99 8.54 5.91
CA PHE A 13 -5.26 9.46 7.01
C PHE A 13 -4.46 10.74 6.84
N LEU A 14 -5.01 11.82 7.37
CA LEU A 14 -4.27 13.07 7.53
C LEU A 14 -3.52 12.97 8.86
N ASP A 15 -2.20 13.07 8.83
CA ASP A 15 -1.37 13.17 10.01
C ASP A 15 -1.37 14.62 10.51
N ASP A 16 -2.24 14.87 11.48
CA ASP A 16 -2.43 16.14 12.17
C ASP A 16 -1.39 16.40 13.27
N SER A 17 -0.40 15.52 13.44
CA SER A 17 0.77 15.76 14.30
C SER A 17 1.91 16.55 13.62
N GLU A 18 1.88 16.66 12.29
CA GLU A 18 2.83 17.44 11.47
C GLU A 18 2.30 18.86 11.16
N ASP A 19 3.20 19.82 10.90
CA ASP A 19 2.86 21.20 10.46
C ASP A 19 3.62 21.59 9.16
N PRO A 20 2.94 21.63 7.99
CA PRO A 20 1.51 21.41 7.79
C PRO A 20 1.11 19.93 7.90
N PRO A 21 -0.17 19.62 8.20
CA PRO A 21 -0.66 18.25 8.23
C PRO A 21 -0.40 17.51 6.91
N GLU A 22 0.16 16.31 6.99
CA GLU A 22 0.54 15.50 5.82
C GLU A 22 -0.50 14.41 5.53
N PHE A 23 -0.83 14.18 4.25
CA PHE A 23 -1.70 13.06 3.88
C PHE A 23 -0.89 11.79 3.70
N VAL A 24 -1.11 10.80 4.57
CA VAL A 24 -0.37 9.54 4.59
C VAL A 24 -1.25 8.42 4.02
N SER A 25 -0.66 7.60 3.15
CA SER A 25 -1.29 6.40 2.60
C SER A 25 -0.45 5.16 2.85
N GLN A 26 -1.12 4.05 3.17
CA GLN A 26 -0.50 2.73 3.19
C GLN A 26 -0.29 2.15 1.77
N ILE A 27 -0.92 2.73 0.75
CA ILE A 27 -0.76 2.34 -0.65
C ILE A 27 0.32 3.22 -1.28
N PRO A 28 1.34 2.63 -1.93
CA PRO A 28 2.35 3.42 -2.63
C PRO A 28 1.74 4.37 -3.67
N ALA A 29 2.34 5.55 -3.82
CA ALA A 29 1.87 6.57 -4.75
C ALA A 29 1.72 6.00 -6.18
N GLY A 30 0.58 6.29 -6.81
CA GLY A 30 0.23 5.78 -8.13
C GLY A 30 -0.41 4.39 -8.17
N PHE A 31 -0.58 3.73 -7.01
CA PHE A 31 -1.25 2.42 -6.91
C PHE A 31 -2.57 2.43 -6.15
N ALA A 32 -2.98 3.57 -5.59
CA ALA A 32 -4.30 3.70 -4.99
C ALA A 32 -5.37 3.70 -6.10
N GLY A 33 -6.34 2.79 -5.97
CA GLY A 33 -7.53 2.72 -6.82
C GLY A 33 -8.65 3.62 -6.29
N GLU A 34 -9.89 3.24 -6.56
CA GLU A 34 -11.07 4.03 -6.16
C GLU A 34 -11.24 4.03 -4.63
N SER A 35 -11.72 5.16 -4.09
CA SER A 35 -12.13 5.23 -2.68
C SER A 35 -13.28 4.26 -2.40
N SER A 36 -13.30 3.67 -1.20
CA SER A 36 -14.36 2.74 -0.81
C SER A 36 -15.71 3.44 -0.75
N GLU A 37 -16.75 2.81 -1.30
CA GLU A 37 -18.13 3.29 -1.23
C GLU A 37 -18.69 3.33 0.21
N VAL A 38 -18.07 2.58 1.13
CA VAL A 38 -18.51 2.45 2.53
C VAL A 38 -17.73 3.38 3.46
N ASP A 39 -16.47 3.67 3.15
CA ASP A 39 -15.58 4.46 3.99
C ASP A 39 -14.58 5.26 3.14
N ALA A 40 -14.80 6.57 3.05
CA ALA A 40 -13.98 7.46 2.23
C ALA A 40 -12.51 7.56 2.71
N SER A 41 -12.19 7.10 3.92
CA SER A 41 -10.80 7.02 4.40
C SER A 41 -10.06 5.80 3.83
N ARG A 42 -10.72 4.94 3.05
CA ARG A 42 -10.11 3.74 2.46
C ARG A 42 -10.09 3.84 0.94
N ALA A 43 -9.07 3.29 0.29
CA ALA A 43 -9.04 3.13 -1.17
C ALA A 43 -8.64 1.72 -1.58
N ASP A 44 -9.06 1.33 -2.78
CA ASP A 44 -8.75 0.05 -3.38
C ASP A 44 -7.23 -0.12 -3.52
N ALA A 45 -6.70 -1.17 -2.91
CA ALA A 45 -5.30 -1.52 -2.94
C ALA A 45 -4.97 -2.57 -4.01
N SER A 46 -5.97 -3.06 -4.76
CA SER A 46 -5.77 -4.05 -5.81
C SER A 46 -4.64 -3.73 -6.79
N PRO A 47 -4.45 -2.47 -7.28
CA PRO A 47 -3.37 -2.19 -8.21
C PRO A 47 -1.98 -2.40 -7.60
N TRP A 48 -1.82 -2.12 -6.30
CA TRP A 48 -0.59 -2.41 -5.55
C TRP A 48 -0.40 -3.90 -5.35
N LEU A 49 -1.45 -4.60 -4.89
CA LEU A 49 -1.41 -6.03 -4.58
C LEU A 49 -1.07 -6.87 -5.81
N ASP A 50 -1.55 -6.48 -6.99
CA ASP A 50 -1.23 -7.13 -8.26
C ASP A 50 0.27 -7.05 -8.62
N GLN A 51 0.99 -6.03 -8.16
CA GLN A 51 2.44 -5.92 -8.39
C GLN A 51 3.30 -6.72 -7.41
N VAL A 52 2.77 -7.06 -6.24
CA VAL A 52 3.54 -7.75 -5.18
C VAL A 52 4.21 -9.04 -5.69
N PRO A 53 3.54 -9.93 -6.46
CA PRO A 53 4.19 -11.12 -7.01
C PRO A 53 5.37 -10.83 -7.93
N VAL A 54 5.25 -9.79 -8.78
CA VAL A 54 6.30 -9.35 -9.72
C VAL A 54 7.50 -8.83 -8.96
N ILE A 55 7.28 -7.95 -7.98
CA ILE A 55 8.34 -7.39 -7.13
C ILE A 55 9.05 -8.51 -6.35
N ARG A 56 8.29 -9.46 -5.78
CA ARG A 56 8.88 -10.62 -5.09
C ARG A 56 9.73 -11.48 -6.03
N ALA A 57 9.27 -11.72 -7.26
CA ALA A 57 10.03 -12.47 -8.25
C ALA A 57 11.32 -11.75 -8.65
N PHE A 58 11.26 -10.45 -8.93
CA PHE A 58 12.42 -9.63 -9.24
C PHE A 58 13.45 -9.65 -8.10
N ARG A 59 13.00 -9.43 -6.85
CA ARG A 59 13.87 -9.47 -5.67
C ARG A 59 14.58 -10.82 -5.53
N ARG A 60 13.88 -11.94 -5.76
CA ARG A 60 14.51 -13.27 -5.77
C ARG A 60 15.61 -13.38 -6.83
N GLN A 61 15.39 -12.87 -8.04
CA GLN A 61 16.36 -12.96 -9.13
C GLN A 61 17.60 -12.08 -8.90
N VAL A 62 17.41 -10.88 -8.35
CA VAL A 62 18.51 -9.91 -8.15
C VAL A 62 19.29 -10.23 -6.88
N LEU A 63 18.60 -10.47 -5.75
CA LEU A 63 19.26 -10.68 -4.46
C LEU A 63 19.86 -12.09 -4.31
N ALA A 64 19.33 -13.11 -5.01
CA ALA A 64 19.96 -14.43 -5.01
C ALA A 64 21.29 -14.46 -5.78
N LYS A 65 21.56 -13.47 -6.65
CA LYS A 65 22.84 -13.33 -7.37
C LYS A 65 23.88 -12.52 -6.60
N ALA A 66 23.47 -11.83 -5.51
CA ALA A 66 24.34 -11.00 -4.69
C ALA A 66 24.93 -11.74 -3.49
N ARG A 67 24.81 -13.08 -3.46
CA ARG A 67 25.28 -13.96 -2.38
C ARG A 67 26.25 -14.98 -2.95
#